data_AF-A0A3N5T9K7-F1
#
_entry.id   AF-A0A3N5T9K7-F1
#
_cell.length_a   1.000
_cell.length_b   1.000
_cell.length_c   1.000
_cell.angle_alpha   90.00
_cell.angle_beta   90.00
_cell.angle_gamma   90.00
#
_symmetry.space_group_name_H-M   'P 1'
#
loop_
_entity.id
_entity.type
_entity.pdbx_description
1 polymer ?
#
loop_
_entity_poly.entity_id
_entity_poly.type
_entity_poly.pdbx_seq_one_letter_code
_entity_poly.pdbx_strand_id
1 'polypeptide(L)'
;METRALAKVGEELTSQLEEFRSKGANVLVPTLTIQEISPYHKPVVEIVKINPDPKAGEVYEVVFNSGDFSLRAVALMRIGYAVGLVWNARGCGRTDNGMNPNIVTYRAEAAVRKEDGTWMPLTAEYMLDLEIIEQETRDSYEKKSKDYAKKEGWSEDKRKDYIEKSLKRDMTQKRKFRLQLAQTGAMGVVVRKILGLKGTYKKVELEKPFIVPKIAFRPDVNDPKIREALLKQGMDATNLLFGAECGRGMLDYHPEVCETGKQTDTVSGEGQEAVPEAETASAPIDVTPQPAKQEPVVPFEKLDAAGQIRFLTGLIKRKNYDSKKMKRPLEQFSDQHRQMLYDHLNAMPDATEELPFE
;
A
#
# COMPACT_ATOMS: atom_id res chain seq x y z
N MET A 1 8.67 12.16 43.75
CA MET A 1 7.32 11.93 43.19
C MET A 1 7.37 11.44 41.74
N GLU A 2 8.37 11.86 40.93
CA GLU A 2 8.49 11.50 39.51
C GLU A 2 8.72 10.01 39.24
N THR A 3 9.57 9.32 40.01
CA THR A 3 9.80 7.86 39.86
C THR A 3 8.53 7.03 40.02
N ARG A 4 7.58 7.49 40.85
CA ARG A 4 6.29 6.81 41.09
C ARG A 4 5.27 7.04 39.96
N ALA A 5 5.46 8.07 39.14
CA ALA A 5 4.62 8.33 37.98
C ALA A 5 5.10 7.55 36.74
N LEU A 6 6.42 7.36 36.60
CA LEU A 6 7.01 6.62 35.47
C LEU A 6 6.75 5.12 35.54
N ALA A 7 6.83 4.53 36.75
CA ALA A 7 6.43 3.14 36.97
C ALA A 7 4.95 2.90 36.57
N LYS A 8 4.06 3.86 36.83
CA LYS A 8 2.63 3.75 36.50
C LYS A 8 2.35 3.67 35.00
N VAL A 9 3.09 4.39 34.15
CA VAL A 9 2.84 4.39 32.69
C VAL A 9 3.23 3.07 32.05
N GLY A 10 4.35 2.47 32.49
CA GLY A 10 4.75 1.13 32.04
C GLY A 10 3.79 0.04 32.51
N GLU A 11 3.32 0.12 33.76
CA GLU A 11 2.30 -0.77 34.31
C GLU A 11 0.96 -0.66 33.58
N GLU A 12 0.52 0.56 33.25
CA GLU A 12 -0.72 0.81 32.51
C GLU A 12 -0.68 0.22 31.09
N LEU A 13 0.42 0.41 30.35
CA LEU A 13 0.57 -0.24 29.04
C LEU A 13 0.58 -1.76 29.18
N THR A 14 1.27 -2.31 30.19
CA THR A 14 1.30 -3.76 30.41
C THR A 14 -0.10 -4.30 30.67
N SER A 15 -0.89 -3.62 31.51
CA SER A 15 -2.28 -3.98 31.79
C SER A 15 -3.17 -3.89 30.53
N GLN A 16 -3.03 -2.83 29.72
CA GLN A 16 -3.74 -2.71 28.45
C GLN A 16 -3.38 -3.86 27.49
N LEU A 17 -2.10 -4.22 27.39
CA LEU A 17 -1.66 -5.34 26.55
C LEU A 17 -2.18 -6.70 27.05
N GLU A 18 -2.24 -6.91 28.36
CA GLU A 18 -2.86 -8.08 28.97
C GLU A 18 -4.37 -8.15 28.70
N GLU A 19 -5.06 -7.01 28.72
CA GLU A 19 -6.47 -6.92 28.32
C GLU A 19 -6.65 -7.34 26.86
N PHE A 20 -5.79 -6.87 25.95
CA PHE A 20 -5.82 -7.30 24.55
C PHE A 20 -5.53 -8.80 24.40
N ARG A 21 -4.57 -9.34 25.16
CA ARG A 21 -4.26 -10.78 25.17
C ARG A 21 -5.45 -11.60 25.68
N SER A 22 -6.13 -11.17 26.74
CA SER A 22 -7.30 -11.87 27.30
C SER A 22 -8.49 -11.87 26.32
N LYS A 23 -8.62 -10.83 25.49
CA LYS A 23 -9.58 -10.76 24.38
C LYS A 23 -9.20 -11.59 23.14
N GLY A 24 -8.02 -12.22 23.17
CA GLY A 24 -7.47 -13.06 22.11
C GLY A 24 -6.84 -12.29 20.95
N ALA A 25 -6.41 -11.04 21.15
CA ALA A 25 -5.76 -10.25 20.12
C ALA A 25 -4.34 -10.75 19.80
N ASN A 26 -3.91 -10.54 18.55
CA ASN A 26 -2.57 -10.91 18.10
C ASN A 26 -1.58 -9.80 18.49
N VAL A 27 -1.04 -9.87 19.71
CA VAL A 27 -0.13 -8.84 20.22
C VAL A 27 1.30 -9.06 19.72
N LEU A 28 1.81 -8.10 18.96
CA LEU A 28 3.12 -8.15 18.30
C LEU A 28 4.16 -7.39 19.12
N VAL A 29 4.53 -7.92 20.29
CA VAL A 29 5.61 -7.35 21.10
C VAL A 29 6.80 -8.31 21.11
N PRO A 30 7.97 -7.89 20.63
CA PRO A 30 9.17 -8.72 20.72
C PRO A 30 9.71 -8.84 22.16
N THR A 31 9.27 -7.99 23.09
CA THR A 31 9.75 -7.94 24.48
C THR A 31 8.62 -8.16 25.48
N LEU A 32 8.87 -8.96 26.52
CA LEU A 32 7.90 -9.31 27.56
C LEU A 32 7.74 -8.25 28.65
N THR A 33 8.73 -7.36 28.84
CA THR A 33 8.75 -6.36 29.91
C THR A 33 9.23 -5.01 29.39
N ILE A 34 8.51 -3.95 29.78
CA ILE A 34 8.88 -2.55 29.51
C ILE A 34 9.41 -1.99 30.82
N GLN A 35 10.72 -1.73 30.89
CA GLN A 35 11.39 -1.51 32.18
C GLN A 35 11.28 -0.08 32.71
N GLU A 36 11.13 0.93 31.84
CA GLU A 36 10.83 2.32 32.23
C GLU A 36 10.62 3.17 30.97
N ILE A 37 9.58 4.01 30.93
CA ILE A 37 9.31 4.94 29.83
C ILE A 37 9.64 6.36 30.32
N SER A 38 10.41 7.12 29.53
CA SER A 38 10.73 8.52 29.83
C SER A 38 9.45 9.37 29.97
N PRO A 39 9.41 10.41 30.85
CA PRO A 39 8.23 11.26 31.03
C PRO A 39 7.76 11.97 29.75
N TYR A 40 8.65 12.13 28.77
CA TYR A 40 8.36 12.77 27.50
C TYR A 40 7.78 11.82 26.45
N HIS A 41 7.64 10.54 26.78
CA HIS A 41 7.13 9.52 25.89
C HIS A 41 5.83 8.93 26.43
N LYS A 42 4.93 8.58 25.51
CA LYS A 42 3.67 7.90 25.83
C LYS A 42 3.55 6.62 25.03
N PRO A 43 3.03 5.55 25.64
CA PRO A 43 2.69 4.36 24.89
C PRO A 43 1.54 4.69 23.93
N VAL A 44 1.67 4.22 22.69
CA VAL A 44 0.64 4.31 21.65
C VAL A 44 0.42 2.90 21.13
N VAL A 45 -0.84 2.54 20.92
CA VAL A 45 -1.20 1.24 20.38
C VAL A 45 -1.77 1.44 18.98
N GLU A 46 -1.15 0.83 17.99
CA GLU A 46 -1.71 0.72 16.64
C GLU A 46 -2.42 -0.60 16.47
N ILE A 47 -3.62 -0.54 15.88
CA ILE A 47 -4.52 -1.68 15.70
C ILE A 47 -4.65 -1.96 14.22
N VAL A 48 -4.17 -3.12 13.77
CA VAL A 48 -4.27 -3.57 12.39
C VAL A 48 -5.30 -4.69 12.30
N LYS A 49 -6.38 -4.45 11.54
CA LYS A 49 -7.39 -5.47 11.23
C LYS A 49 -7.10 -6.08 9.86
N ILE A 50 -7.12 -7.41 9.81
CA ILE A 50 -6.96 -8.20 8.59
C ILE A 50 -8.31 -8.83 8.24
N ASN A 51 -8.69 -8.76 6.96
CA ASN A 51 -9.88 -9.43 6.46
C ASN A 51 -9.58 -10.92 6.28
N PRO A 52 -10.29 -11.82 6.99
CA PRO A 52 -10.04 -13.25 6.91
C PRO A 52 -10.62 -13.90 5.64
N ASP A 53 -11.37 -13.17 4.79
CA ASP A 53 -11.88 -13.69 3.52
C ASP A 53 -10.74 -13.81 2.48
N PRO A 54 -10.45 -15.02 1.97
CA PRO A 54 -9.45 -15.20 0.89
C PRO A 54 -9.72 -14.39 -0.37
N LYS A 55 -10.99 -14.02 -0.62
CA LYS A 55 -11.38 -13.20 -1.79
C LYS A 55 -11.03 -11.73 -1.61
N ALA A 56 -10.89 -11.26 -0.36
CA ALA A 56 -10.48 -9.88 -0.08
C ALA A 56 -9.00 -9.62 -0.40
N GLY A 57 -8.20 -10.66 -0.61
CA GLY A 57 -6.83 -10.52 -1.08
C GLY A 57 -5.79 -10.27 0.02
N GLU A 58 -6.17 -10.37 1.29
CA GLU A 58 -5.26 -10.21 2.43
C GLU A 58 -4.72 -11.55 2.96
N VAL A 59 -5.45 -12.65 2.72
CA VAL A 59 -5.10 -14.00 3.15
C VAL A 59 -5.26 -15.01 2.01
N TYR A 60 -4.65 -16.18 2.16
CA TYR A 60 -4.86 -17.33 1.27
C TYR A 60 -4.93 -18.61 2.08
N GLU A 61 -5.69 -19.59 1.61
CA GLU A 61 -5.69 -20.93 2.21
C GLU A 61 -4.37 -21.65 1.89
N VAL A 62 -3.74 -22.21 2.91
CA VAL A 62 -2.49 -22.97 2.77
C VAL A 62 -2.75 -24.29 2.05
N VAL A 63 -3.85 -24.95 2.43
CA VAL A 63 -4.35 -26.16 1.79
C VAL A 63 -5.82 -25.93 1.49
N PHE A 64 -6.25 -26.26 0.28
CA PHE A 64 -7.63 -26.09 -0.14
C PHE A 64 -8.58 -26.80 0.84
N ASN A 65 -9.56 -26.07 1.38
CA ASN A 65 -10.55 -26.55 2.35
C ASN A 65 -9.99 -27.01 3.72
N SER A 66 -8.75 -26.70 4.09
CA SER A 66 -8.25 -27.04 5.45
C SER A 66 -8.74 -26.07 6.53
N GLY A 67 -9.22 -24.88 6.14
CA GLY A 67 -9.54 -23.79 7.06
C GLY A 67 -8.30 -23.16 7.72
N ASP A 68 -7.12 -23.43 7.17
CA ASP A 68 -5.84 -22.85 7.57
C ASP A 68 -5.41 -21.77 6.57
N PHE A 69 -5.23 -20.56 7.06
CA PHE A 69 -4.93 -19.38 6.26
C PHE A 69 -3.54 -18.85 6.54
N SER A 70 -2.90 -18.26 5.54
CA SER A 70 -1.68 -17.48 5.74
C SER A 70 -1.85 -16.07 5.18
N LEU A 71 -1.11 -15.13 5.78
CA LEU A 71 -1.11 -13.73 5.38
C LEU A 71 -0.43 -13.56 4.02
N ARG A 72 -1.09 -12.84 3.11
CA ARG A 72 -0.48 -12.40 1.85
C ARG A 72 0.48 -11.23 2.09
N ALA A 73 1.29 -10.93 1.07
CA ALA A 73 2.23 -9.82 1.11
C ALA A 73 1.57 -8.48 1.49
N VAL A 74 0.34 -8.20 1.02
CA VAL A 74 -0.40 -6.97 1.35
C VAL A 74 -0.63 -6.85 2.86
N ALA A 75 -1.12 -7.91 3.51
CA ALA A 75 -1.35 -7.94 4.95
C ALA A 75 -0.04 -7.81 5.74
N LEU A 76 1.01 -8.55 5.33
CA LEU A 76 2.32 -8.48 5.97
C LEU A 76 2.91 -7.08 5.90
N MET A 77 2.82 -6.40 4.75
CA MET A 77 3.35 -5.05 4.59
C MET A 77 2.54 -4.03 5.39
N ARG A 78 1.20 -4.15 5.45
CA ARG A 78 0.37 -3.30 6.33
C ARG A 78 0.78 -3.42 7.80
N ILE A 79 0.99 -4.65 8.28
CA ILE A 79 1.49 -4.89 9.64
C ILE A 79 2.91 -4.32 9.80
N GLY A 80 3.80 -4.54 8.83
CA GLY A 80 5.17 -4.01 8.85
C GLY A 80 5.21 -2.48 8.95
N TYR A 81 4.39 -1.77 8.18
CA TYR A 81 4.27 -0.31 8.27
C TYR A 81 3.71 0.14 9.62
N ALA A 82 2.71 -0.57 10.13
CA ALA A 82 2.17 -0.32 11.46
C ALA A 82 3.20 -0.58 12.57
N VAL A 83 4.28 -1.32 12.34
CA VAL A 83 5.38 -1.48 13.31
C VAL A 83 6.48 -0.43 13.12
N GLY A 84 6.47 0.32 12.01
CA GLY A 84 7.56 1.23 11.67
C GLY A 84 8.80 0.49 11.16
N LEU A 85 8.61 -0.62 10.46
CA LEU A 85 9.68 -1.38 9.82
C LEU A 85 10.32 -0.55 8.69
N VAL A 86 11.64 -0.46 8.71
CA VAL A 86 12.44 0.27 7.72
C VAL A 86 13.31 -0.70 6.93
N TRP A 87 13.23 -0.63 5.61
CA TRP A 87 14.04 -1.45 4.71
C TRP A 87 15.42 -0.82 4.47
N ASN A 88 16.48 -1.62 4.56
CA ASN A 88 17.80 -1.21 4.10
C ASN A 88 17.89 -1.41 2.58
N ALA A 89 17.66 -0.35 1.83
CA ALA A 89 17.67 -0.38 0.37
C ALA A 89 19.00 -0.88 -0.22
N ARG A 90 20.15 -0.64 0.46
CA ARG A 90 21.47 -1.12 0.01
C ARG A 90 21.69 -2.61 0.34
N GLY A 91 21.11 -3.09 1.43
CA GLY A 91 21.18 -4.48 1.86
C GLY A 91 20.25 -5.41 1.08
N CYS A 92 19.18 -4.85 0.50
CA CYS A 92 18.20 -5.55 -0.29
C CYS A 92 18.63 -5.68 -1.76
N GLY A 93 18.60 -6.90 -2.29
CA GLY A 93 18.93 -7.12 -3.70
C GLY A 93 19.03 -8.58 -4.09
N ARG A 94 19.18 -8.80 -5.40
CA ARG A 94 19.48 -10.12 -5.96
C ARG A 94 20.88 -10.54 -5.54
N THR A 95 21.04 -11.78 -5.09
CA THR A 95 22.33 -12.30 -4.61
C THR A 95 22.96 -13.34 -5.53
N ASP A 96 22.21 -13.90 -6.47
CA ASP A 96 22.75 -14.84 -7.45
C ASP A 96 23.49 -14.13 -8.59
N ASN A 97 24.35 -14.87 -9.28
CA ASN A 97 25.19 -14.38 -10.37
C ASN A 97 24.45 -14.22 -11.71
N GLY A 98 23.15 -14.52 -11.78
CA GLY A 98 22.37 -14.42 -13.01
C GLY A 98 22.65 -15.46 -14.09
N MET A 99 23.63 -16.35 -13.88
CA MET A 99 24.06 -17.33 -14.89
C MET A 99 23.05 -18.45 -15.08
N ASN A 100 22.38 -18.87 -14.00
CA ASN A 100 21.30 -19.85 -14.08
C ASN A 100 19.94 -19.13 -14.21
N PRO A 101 19.21 -19.26 -15.34
CA PRO A 101 17.90 -18.64 -15.50
C PRO A 101 16.81 -19.29 -14.63
N ASN A 102 17.02 -20.49 -14.11
CA ASN A 102 16.04 -21.20 -13.30
C ASN A 102 16.15 -20.86 -11.80
N ILE A 103 17.29 -20.32 -11.36
CA ILE A 103 17.51 -19.98 -9.95
C ILE A 103 17.54 -18.46 -9.80
N VAL A 104 16.79 -17.95 -8.82
CA VAL A 104 16.86 -16.56 -8.39
C VAL A 104 16.94 -16.52 -6.88
N THR A 105 17.97 -15.88 -6.34
CA THR A 105 18.08 -15.62 -4.90
C THR A 105 17.97 -14.14 -4.63
N TYR A 106 17.24 -13.81 -3.57
CA TYR A 106 17.05 -12.43 -3.15
C TYR A 106 17.30 -12.32 -1.65
N ARG A 107 18.07 -11.31 -1.26
CA ARG A 107 18.28 -10.93 0.13
C ARG A 107 17.44 -9.71 0.46
N ALA A 108 16.76 -9.76 1.58
CA ALA A 108 16.05 -8.63 2.15
C ALA A 108 16.61 -8.34 3.56
N GLU A 109 16.78 -7.07 3.86
CA GLU A 109 17.29 -6.58 5.14
C GLU A 109 16.39 -5.43 5.62
N ALA A 110 15.90 -5.55 6.84
CA ALA A 110 15.09 -4.51 7.47
C ALA A 110 15.45 -4.39 8.94
N ALA A 111 15.04 -3.28 9.55
CA ALA A 111 15.12 -3.09 10.98
C ALA A 111 13.81 -2.54 11.53
N VAL A 112 13.50 -2.93 12.76
CA VAL A 112 12.43 -2.34 13.57
C VAL A 112 13.09 -1.70 14.79
N ARG A 113 12.58 -0.54 15.21
CA ARG A 113 13.01 0.10 16.43
C ARG A 113 12.30 -0.56 17.61
N LYS A 114 13.07 -1.03 18.58
CA LYS A 114 12.54 -1.55 19.85
C LYS A 114 12.08 -0.39 20.74
N GLU A 115 11.37 -0.74 21.80
CA GLU A 115 10.87 0.21 22.79
C GLU A 115 11.99 0.95 23.55
N ASP A 116 13.17 0.35 23.68
CA ASP A 116 14.38 1.00 24.23
C ASP A 116 15.06 1.96 23.23
N GLY A 117 14.49 2.11 22.02
CA GLY A 117 15.02 2.94 20.95
C GLY A 117 16.12 2.28 20.13
N THR A 118 16.59 1.08 20.48
CA THR A 118 17.61 0.34 19.72
C THR A 118 17.04 -0.25 18.45
N TRP A 119 17.86 -0.35 17.41
CA TRP A 119 17.47 -1.02 16.17
C TRP A 119 17.65 -2.54 16.31
N MET A 120 16.63 -3.29 15.89
CA MET A 120 16.69 -4.72 15.71
C MET A 120 16.78 -5.03 14.21
N PRO A 121 17.99 -5.17 13.64
CA PRO A 121 18.13 -5.55 12.24
C PRO A 121 17.83 -7.03 12.06
N LEU A 122 17.25 -7.37 10.93
CA LEU A 122 17.04 -8.74 10.48
C LEU A 122 17.32 -8.84 8.98
N THR A 123 18.09 -9.86 8.63
CA THR A 123 18.33 -10.25 7.23
C THR A 123 17.70 -11.60 6.96
N ALA A 124 17.12 -11.77 5.77
CA ALA A 124 16.73 -13.07 5.26
C ALA A 124 17.05 -13.18 3.78
N GLU A 125 17.34 -14.41 3.36
CA GLU A 125 17.49 -14.77 1.96
C GLU A 125 16.39 -15.74 1.56
N TYR A 126 15.95 -15.63 0.31
CA TYR A 126 14.97 -16.52 -0.27
C TYR A 126 15.45 -16.95 -1.65
N MET A 127 15.44 -18.28 -1.88
CA MET A 127 15.79 -18.89 -3.14
C MET A 127 14.53 -19.38 -3.84
N LEU A 128 14.37 -18.99 -5.10
CA LEU A 128 13.35 -19.47 -5.99
C LEU A 128 14.00 -20.34 -7.06
N ASP A 129 13.69 -21.64 -7.03
CA ASP A 129 14.09 -22.59 -8.07
C ASP A 129 12.88 -22.94 -8.94
N LEU A 130 12.94 -22.52 -10.21
CA LEU A 130 11.88 -22.74 -11.18
C LEU A 130 11.75 -24.20 -11.60
N GLU A 131 12.79 -25.03 -11.48
CA GLU A 131 12.71 -26.47 -11.81
C GLU A 131 11.89 -27.21 -10.76
N ILE A 132 12.15 -26.93 -9.47
CA ILE A 132 11.38 -27.48 -8.36
C ILE A 132 9.92 -27.03 -8.47
N ILE A 133 9.68 -25.74 -8.73
CA ILE A 133 8.33 -25.20 -8.90
C ILE A 133 7.60 -25.84 -10.09
N GLU A 134 8.30 -26.09 -11.19
CA GLU A 134 7.73 -26.77 -12.35
C GLU A 134 7.29 -28.20 -11.99
N GLN A 135 8.12 -28.94 -11.26
CA GLN A 135 7.81 -30.30 -10.79
C GLN A 135 6.61 -30.31 -9.84
N GLU A 136 6.58 -29.44 -8.83
CA GLU A 136 5.45 -29.32 -7.90
C GLU A 136 4.15 -28.94 -8.63
N THR A 137 4.25 -28.03 -9.61
CA THR A 137 3.10 -27.61 -10.42
C THR A 137 2.61 -28.75 -11.30
N ARG A 138 3.52 -29.57 -11.84
CA ARG A 138 3.20 -30.75 -12.65
C ARG A 138 2.45 -31.78 -11.82
N ASP A 139 2.96 -32.12 -10.64
CA ASP A 139 2.32 -33.08 -9.73
C ASP A 139 0.90 -32.61 -9.33
N SER A 140 0.73 -31.31 -9.13
CA SER A 140 -0.59 -30.69 -8.85
C SER A 140 -1.56 -30.85 -10.03
N TYR A 141 -1.10 -30.58 -11.26
CA TYR A 141 -1.93 -30.75 -12.45
C TYR A 141 -2.21 -32.21 -12.77
N GLU A 142 -1.28 -33.12 -12.49
CA GLU A 142 -1.50 -34.56 -12.63
C GLU A 142 -2.62 -35.04 -11.70
N LYS A 143 -2.60 -34.64 -10.42
CA LYS A 143 -3.68 -34.95 -9.46
C LYS A 143 -5.03 -34.44 -9.97
N LYS A 144 -5.10 -33.16 -10.38
CA LYS A 144 -6.32 -32.57 -10.97
C LYS A 144 -6.78 -33.30 -12.22
N SER A 145 -5.85 -33.70 -13.11
CA SER A 145 -6.18 -34.42 -14.34
C SER A 145 -6.83 -35.78 -14.06
N LYS A 146 -6.40 -36.48 -13.00
CA LYS A 146 -6.98 -37.75 -12.56
C LYS A 146 -8.40 -37.55 -12.04
N ASP A 147 -8.65 -36.46 -11.32
CA ASP A 147 -9.99 -36.13 -10.84
C ASP A 147 -10.94 -35.75 -11.99
N TYR A 148 -10.47 -35.00 -12.99
CA TYR A 148 -11.25 -34.73 -14.21
C TYR A 148 -11.50 -36.00 -15.03
N ALA A 149 -10.53 -36.90 -15.13
CA ALA A 149 -10.73 -38.18 -15.79
C ALA A 149 -11.86 -39.01 -15.14
N LYS A 150 -11.93 -39.01 -13.81
CA LYS A 150 -13.00 -39.69 -13.05
C LYS A 150 -14.37 -39.04 -13.24
N LYS A 151 -14.44 -37.70 -13.29
CA LYS A 151 -15.70 -36.94 -13.36
C LYS A 151 -16.25 -36.79 -14.78
N GLU A 152 -15.38 -36.55 -15.75
CA GLU A 152 -15.73 -36.19 -17.12
C GLU A 152 -15.26 -37.21 -18.17
N GLY A 153 -14.63 -38.32 -17.75
CA GLY A 153 -14.22 -39.38 -18.67
C GLY A 153 -13.13 -38.98 -19.67
N TRP A 154 -12.21 -38.08 -19.28
CA TRP A 154 -11.15 -37.61 -20.18
C TRP A 154 -10.20 -38.74 -20.61
N SER A 155 -9.87 -38.79 -21.90
CA SER A 155 -8.84 -39.67 -22.46
C SER A 155 -7.44 -39.30 -21.97
N GLU A 156 -6.48 -40.24 -22.07
CA GLU A 156 -5.09 -39.99 -21.66
C GLU A 156 -4.44 -38.84 -22.44
N ASP A 157 -4.70 -38.74 -23.74
CA ASP A 157 -4.15 -37.67 -24.58
C ASP A 157 -4.67 -36.30 -24.16
N LYS A 158 -5.97 -36.20 -23.85
CA LYS A 158 -6.56 -34.95 -23.34
C LYS A 158 -5.97 -34.54 -21.99
N ARG A 159 -5.62 -35.51 -21.14
CA ARG A 159 -4.96 -35.25 -19.86
C ARG A 159 -3.55 -34.72 -20.03
N LYS A 160 -2.76 -35.33 -20.92
CA LYS A 160 -1.39 -34.88 -21.23
C LYS A 160 -1.41 -33.45 -21.79
N ASP A 161 -2.27 -33.18 -22.77
CA ASP A 161 -2.44 -31.85 -23.38
C ASP A 161 -2.87 -30.79 -22.35
N TYR A 162 -3.79 -31.13 -21.45
CA TYR A 162 -4.18 -30.25 -20.34
C TYR A 162 -3.02 -29.90 -19.41
N ILE A 163 -2.22 -30.90 -19.02
CA ILE A 163 -1.07 -30.71 -18.12
C ILE A 163 -0.04 -29.80 -18.80
N GLU A 164 0.34 -30.08 -20.05
CA GLU A 164 1.33 -29.30 -20.79
C GLU A 164 0.89 -27.85 -21.01
N LYS A 165 -0.36 -27.62 -21.44
CA LYS A 165 -0.90 -26.28 -21.63
C LYS A 165 -0.94 -25.47 -20.33
N SER A 166 -1.39 -26.10 -19.24
CA SER A 166 -1.50 -25.45 -17.94
C SER A 166 -0.13 -25.15 -17.35
N LEU A 167 0.81 -26.09 -17.45
CA LEU A 167 2.21 -25.91 -17.05
C LEU A 167 2.87 -24.77 -17.81
N LYS A 168 2.76 -24.78 -19.14
CA LYS A 168 3.37 -23.74 -19.99
C LYS A 168 2.86 -22.35 -19.61
N ARG A 169 1.55 -22.20 -19.38
CA ARG A 169 0.95 -20.93 -18.96
C ARG A 169 1.52 -20.45 -17.62
N ASP A 170 1.51 -21.31 -16.60
CA ASP A 170 1.89 -20.94 -15.25
C ASP A 170 3.40 -20.69 -15.14
N MET A 171 4.22 -21.54 -15.77
CA MET A 171 5.68 -21.37 -15.80
C MET A 171 6.09 -20.12 -16.57
N THR A 172 5.36 -19.73 -17.62
CA THR A 172 5.62 -18.45 -18.32
C THR A 172 5.42 -17.26 -17.38
N GLN A 173 4.37 -17.28 -16.57
CA GLN A 173 4.14 -16.22 -15.58
C GLN A 173 5.21 -16.22 -14.48
N LYS A 174 5.57 -17.39 -13.95
CA LYS A 174 6.63 -17.53 -12.94
C LYS A 174 7.98 -17.05 -13.48
N ARG A 175 8.33 -17.41 -14.71
CA ARG A 175 9.56 -16.93 -15.39
C ARG A 175 9.55 -15.42 -15.58
N LYS A 176 8.42 -14.83 -16.00
CA LYS A 176 8.26 -13.38 -16.17
C LYS A 176 8.46 -12.61 -14.86
N PHE A 177 7.91 -13.12 -13.76
CA PHE A 177 7.90 -12.43 -12.46
C PHE A 177 8.86 -13.03 -11.42
N ARG A 178 9.82 -13.86 -11.82
CA ARG A 178 10.71 -14.62 -10.91
C ARG A 178 11.44 -13.74 -9.89
N LEU A 179 11.93 -12.57 -10.32
CA LEU A 179 12.62 -11.63 -9.43
C LEU A 179 11.69 -11.02 -8.40
N GLN A 180 10.50 -10.58 -8.82
CA GLN A 180 9.48 -10.02 -7.92
C GLN A 180 8.98 -11.06 -6.91
N LEU A 181 8.85 -12.32 -7.33
CA LEU A 181 8.49 -13.43 -6.45
C LEU A 181 9.57 -13.69 -5.40
N ALA A 182 10.84 -13.75 -5.81
CA ALA A 182 11.95 -13.94 -4.88
C ALA A 182 12.08 -12.77 -3.89
N GLN A 183 11.94 -11.53 -4.38
CA GLN A 183 11.92 -10.31 -3.56
C GLN A 183 10.79 -10.35 -2.53
N THR A 184 9.55 -10.61 -2.97
CA THR A 184 8.38 -10.65 -2.09
C THR A 184 8.52 -11.78 -1.06
N GLY A 185 9.06 -12.93 -1.47
CA GLY A 185 9.37 -14.05 -0.57
C GLY A 185 10.35 -13.67 0.52
N ALA A 186 11.50 -13.09 0.16
CA ALA A 186 12.52 -12.63 1.11
C ALA A 186 11.96 -11.57 2.08
N MET A 187 11.27 -10.55 1.57
CA MET A 187 10.64 -9.51 2.39
C MET A 187 9.60 -10.11 3.35
N GLY A 188 8.76 -11.02 2.87
CA GLY A 188 7.79 -11.72 3.71
C GLY A 188 8.42 -12.53 4.83
N VAL A 189 9.56 -13.18 4.57
CA VAL A 189 10.32 -13.92 5.60
C VAL A 189 10.87 -12.96 6.66
N VAL A 190 11.42 -11.81 6.25
CA VAL A 190 11.91 -10.78 7.19
C VAL A 190 10.78 -10.30 8.11
N VAL A 191 9.65 -9.87 7.53
CA VAL A 191 8.50 -9.36 8.29
C VAL A 191 7.99 -10.41 9.28
N ARG A 192 7.88 -11.67 8.87
CA ARG A 192 7.39 -12.74 9.75
C ARG A 192 8.35 -13.02 10.89
N LYS A 193 9.65 -13.10 10.61
CA LYS A 193 10.67 -13.40 11.61
C LYS A 193 10.87 -12.25 12.61
N ILE A 194 10.91 -11.00 12.15
CA ILE A 194 11.17 -9.84 13.02
C ILE A 194 10.00 -9.58 13.97
N LEU A 195 8.76 -9.89 13.53
CA LEU A 195 7.55 -9.69 14.33
C LEU A 195 7.06 -10.97 15.04
N GLY A 196 7.70 -12.12 14.81
CA GLY A 196 7.27 -13.40 15.36
C GLY A 196 5.89 -13.86 14.87
N LEU A 197 5.51 -13.54 13.62
CA LEU A 197 4.21 -13.92 13.06
C LEU A 197 4.14 -15.44 12.81
N LYS A 198 3.00 -16.04 13.15
CA LYS A 198 2.70 -17.45 12.89
C LYS A 198 2.66 -17.70 11.37
N GLY A 199 3.05 -18.90 10.95
CA GLY A 199 2.97 -19.32 9.54
C GLY A 199 1.52 -19.44 9.05
N THR A 200 0.63 -19.89 9.94
CA THR A 200 -0.74 -20.30 9.62
C THR A 200 -1.69 -19.87 10.72
N TYR A 201 -2.88 -19.38 10.35
CA TYR A 201 -3.91 -18.91 11.26
C TYR A 201 -5.26 -19.56 10.95
N LYS A 202 -6.09 -19.74 11.97
CA LYS A 202 -7.51 -20.05 11.78
C LYS A 202 -8.30 -18.77 11.49
N LYS A 203 -9.46 -18.90 10.84
CA LYS A 203 -10.34 -17.76 10.54
C LYS A 203 -10.67 -16.92 11.78
N VAL A 204 -11.02 -17.59 12.88
CA VAL A 204 -11.36 -16.96 14.16
C VAL A 204 -10.17 -16.19 14.76
N GLU A 205 -8.93 -16.65 14.53
CA GLU A 205 -7.72 -15.95 14.99
C GLU A 205 -7.48 -14.67 14.16
N LEU A 206 -7.80 -14.67 12.87
CA LEU A 206 -7.61 -13.53 11.96
C LEU A 206 -8.67 -12.45 12.10
N GLU A 207 -9.87 -12.80 12.59
CA GLU A 207 -10.90 -11.82 12.97
C GLU A 207 -10.45 -10.94 14.15
N LYS A 208 -9.45 -11.41 14.92
CA LYS A 208 -8.86 -10.67 16.01
C LYS A 208 -7.80 -9.70 15.48
N PRO A 209 -7.77 -8.45 15.98
CA PRO A 209 -6.82 -7.46 15.50
C PRO A 209 -5.38 -7.82 15.88
N PHE A 210 -4.45 -7.36 15.06
CA PHE A 210 -3.03 -7.30 15.40
C PHE A 210 -2.75 -6.01 16.15
N ILE A 211 -2.15 -6.13 17.32
CA ILE A 211 -1.90 -5.03 18.25
C ILE A 211 -0.40 -4.77 18.24
N VAL A 212 -0.04 -3.54 17.87
CA VAL A 212 1.34 -3.08 17.79
C VAL A 212 1.54 -1.98 18.83
N PRO A 213 2.17 -2.27 19.98
CA PRO A 213 2.58 -1.20 20.88
C PRO A 213 3.76 -0.44 20.26
N LYS A 214 3.82 0.86 20.57
CA LYS A 214 4.92 1.75 20.27
C LYS A 214 5.10 2.74 21.40
N ILE A 215 6.32 3.23 21.55
CA ILE A 215 6.60 4.41 22.37
C ILE A 215 6.72 5.63 21.46
N ALA A 216 5.81 6.58 21.61
CA ALA A 216 5.81 7.84 20.86
C ALA A 216 6.27 9.00 21.75
N PHE A 217 7.12 9.88 21.21
CA PHE A 217 7.50 11.12 21.88
C PHE A 217 6.28 12.07 21.94
N ARG A 218 5.78 12.31 23.15
CA ARG A 218 4.61 13.15 23.45
C ARG A 218 4.83 13.88 24.78
N PRO A 219 5.73 14.88 24.80
CA PRO A 219 5.98 15.66 26.00
C PRO A 219 4.77 16.53 26.37
N ASP A 220 4.68 16.93 27.64
CA ASP A 220 3.60 17.79 28.10
C ASP A 220 3.81 19.23 27.64
N VAL A 221 3.02 19.65 26.64
CA VAL A 221 3.07 21.00 26.06
C VAL A 221 2.49 22.09 26.97
N ASN A 222 1.87 21.71 28.11
CA ASN A 222 1.41 22.67 29.10
C ASN A 222 2.58 23.30 29.89
N ASP A 223 3.72 22.61 29.97
CA ASP A 223 4.92 23.20 30.57
C ASP A 223 5.54 24.24 29.60
N PRO A 224 5.64 25.52 30.00
CA PRO A 224 6.18 26.57 29.14
C PRO A 224 7.63 26.28 28.69
N LYS A 225 8.45 25.60 29.49
CA LYS A 225 9.84 25.27 29.13
C LYS A 225 9.91 24.23 28.03
N ILE A 226 9.06 23.20 28.11
CA ILE A 226 8.96 22.16 27.09
C ILE A 226 8.45 22.75 25.78
N ARG A 227 7.43 23.61 25.86
CA ARG A 227 6.89 24.32 24.69
C ARG A 227 7.95 25.19 24.01
N GLU A 228 8.73 25.94 24.77
CA GLU A 228 9.83 26.75 24.23
C GLU A 228 10.90 25.87 23.57
N ALA A 229 11.31 24.78 24.21
CA ALA A 229 12.29 23.85 23.65
C ALA A 229 11.80 23.20 22.34
N LEU A 230 10.54 22.78 22.28
CA LEU A 230 9.91 22.25 21.07
C LEU A 230 9.83 23.27 19.95
N LEU A 231 9.44 24.52 20.26
CA LEU A 231 9.38 25.61 19.28
C LEU A 231 10.77 25.93 18.73
N LYS A 232 11.78 25.98 19.60
CA LYS A 232 13.17 26.20 19.19
C LYS A 232 13.67 25.08 18.28
N GLN A 233 13.46 23.82 18.66
CA GLN A 233 13.80 22.68 17.81
C GLN A 233 13.03 22.70 16.47
N GLY A 234 11.76 23.11 16.48
CA GLY A 234 10.95 23.27 15.28
C GLY A 234 11.48 24.35 14.34
N MET A 235 11.91 25.49 14.89
CA MET A 235 12.55 26.57 14.14
C MET A 235 13.88 26.10 13.53
N ASP A 236 14.71 25.40 14.30
CA ASP A 236 15.99 24.85 13.82
C ASP A 236 15.77 23.83 12.69
N ALA A 237 14.77 22.95 12.82
CA ALA A 237 14.40 21.98 11.78
C ALA A 237 13.85 22.67 10.51
N THR A 238 13.05 23.72 10.68
CA THR A 238 12.52 24.53 9.56
C THR A 238 13.66 25.22 8.83
N ASN A 239 14.59 25.83 9.57
CA ASN A 239 15.78 26.47 9.00
C ASN A 239 16.67 25.47 8.25
N LEU A 240 16.77 24.23 8.72
CA LEU A 240 17.52 23.18 8.03
C LEU A 240 16.86 22.76 6.71
N LEU A 241 15.53 22.67 6.67
CA LEU A 241 14.78 22.19 5.50
C LEU A 241 14.57 23.28 4.44
N PHE A 242 14.29 24.51 4.87
CA PHE A 242 13.91 25.61 3.99
C PHE A 242 14.98 26.70 3.88
N GLY A 243 16.10 26.53 4.57
CA GLY A 243 17.07 27.61 4.79
C GLY A 243 16.61 28.53 5.92
N ALA A 244 17.55 29.26 6.53
CA ALA A 244 17.16 30.37 7.37
C ALA A 244 16.30 31.33 6.55
N GLU A 245 15.20 31.84 7.12
CA GLU A 245 14.57 33.04 6.58
C GLU A 245 15.62 34.16 6.59
N CYS A 246 16.41 34.24 5.52
CA CYS A 246 17.16 35.43 5.24
C CYS A 246 16.09 36.49 5.04
N GLY A 247 16.05 37.48 5.92
CA GLY A 247 15.11 38.62 5.85
C GLY A 247 15.24 39.47 4.59
N ARG A 248 15.75 38.92 3.48
CA ARG A 248 15.63 39.44 2.13
C ARG A 248 14.28 38.97 1.59
N GLY A 249 13.31 39.88 1.61
CA GLY A 249 12.14 39.71 0.75
C GLY A 249 12.58 39.61 -0.71
N MET A 250 11.68 39.16 -1.60
CA MET A 250 11.86 39.13 -3.06
C MET A 250 12.40 40.46 -3.64
N LEU A 251 12.26 41.57 -2.92
CA LEU A 251 12.78 42.91 -3.24
C LEU A 251 14.32 43.05 -3.15
N ASP A 252 15.03 42.17 -2.42
CA ASP A 252 16.49 42.24 -2.24
C ASP A 252 17.25 41.14 -3.00
N TYR A 253 16.56 40.43 -3.92
CA TYR A 253 17.20 39.48 -4.83
C TYR A 253 17.94 40.25 -5.93
N HIS A 254 19.24 40.43 -5.72
CA HIS A 254 20.14 40.81 -6.81
C HIS A 254 20.79 39.52 -7.31
N PRO A 255 20.52 39.06 -8.55
CA PRO A 255 21.25 37.94 -9.10
C PRO A 255 22.74 38.33 -9.12
N GLU A 256 23.59 37.46 -8.58
CA GLU A 256 25.03 37.64 -8.66
C GLU A 256 25.41 37.69 -10.14
N VAL A 257 25.93 38.84 -10.57
CA VAL A 257 26.66 38.91 -11.83
C VAL A 257 27.91 38.08 -11.62
N CYS A 258 27.98 36.91 -12.26
CA CYS A 258 29.21 36.14 -12.36
C CYS A 258 30.33 37.04 -12.88
N GLU A 259 31.22 37.49 -11.98
CA GLU A 259 32.46 38.16 -12.36
C GLU A 259 33.42 37.13 -12.96
N THR A 260 33.23 36.83 -14.23
CA THR A 260 34.26 36.24 -15.08
C THR A 260 34.49 37.17 -16.26
N GLY A 261 35.66 37.81 -16.28
CA GLY A 261 36.07 38.62 -17.42
C GLY A 261 37.33 39.43 -17.18
N LYS A 262 38.49 38.77 -17.19
CA LYS A 262 39.73 39.44 -17.61
C LYS A 262 39.53 39.98 -19.03
N GLN A 263 40.03 41.18 -19.26
CA GLN A 263 39.93 41.96 -20.50
C GLN A 263 40.69 41.37 -21.70
N THR A 264 40.32 41.93 -22.86
CA THR A 264 40.99 42.01 -24.18
C THR A 264 40.70 40.85 -25.14
N ASP A 265 40.39 41.03 -26.42
CA ASP A 265 40.22 42.21 -27.27
C ASP A 265 39.46 41.77 -28.55
N THR A 266 38.73 42.71 -29.15
CA THR A 266 38.41 42.96 -30.59
C THR A 266 38.81 41.88 -31.64
N VAL A 267 38.11 41.57 -32.74
CA VAL A 267 37.07 42.26 -33.54
C VAL A 267 36.65 41.33 -34.71
N SER A 268 35.39 41.51 -35.16
CA SER A 268 34.79 41.26 -36.50
C SER A 268 34.79 39.89 -37.17
N GLY A 269 33.63 39.57 -37.77
CA GLY A 269 33.57 38.79 -39.01
C GLY A 269 32.24 38.08 -39.22
N GLU A 270 31.34 38.73 -39.96
CA GLU A 270 30.04 38.22 -40.43
C GLU A 270 30.15 36.94 -41.27
N GLY A 271 29.07 36.14 -41.30
CA GLY A 271 28.89 35.06 -42.27
C GLY A 271 27.89 33.99 -41.84
N GLN A 272 26.65 34.15 -42.27
CA GLN A 272 25.51 33.23 -42.09
C GLN A 272 25.61 31.99 -43.00
N GLU A 273 25.11 30.84 -42.52
CA GLU A 273 24.35 29.81 -43.27
C GLU A 273 23.96 28.69 -42.25
N ALA A 274 22.79 28.74 -41.60
CA ALA A 274 21.46 28.26 -42.04
C ALA A 274 21.39 26.76 -42.35
N VAL A 275 20.75 25.94 -41.48
CA VAL A 275 19.56 25.06 -41.70
C VAL A 275 19.10 24.46 -40.32
N PRO A 276 17.84 24.00 -40.12
CA PRO A 276 16.64 24.78 -39.85
C PRO A 276 15.95 24.47 -38.50
N GLU A 277 15.07 25.38 -38.09
CA GLU A 277 13.97 25.16 -37.14
C GLU A 277 12.86 24.27 -37.73
N ALA A 278 12.23 23.49 -36.85
CA ALA A 278 10.78 23.36 -36.85
C ALA A 278 10.32 23.36 -35.38
N GLU A 279 9.75 24.50 -34.98
CA GLU A 279 9.10 24.76 -33.70
C GLU A 279 7.88 23.83 -33.50
N THR A 280 7.44 23.57 -32.28
CA THR A 280 6.44 24.46 -31.68
C THR A 280 6.37 24.28 -30.16
N ALA A 281 6.44 25.45 -29.51
CA ALA A 281 6.32 25.66 -28.08
C ALA A 281 4.96 25.23 -27.51
N SER A 282 4.95 24.76 -26.27
CA SER A 282 3.82 25.00 -25.38
C SER A 282 4.34 25.43 -24.00
N ALA A 283 3.93 26.64 -23.62
CA ALA A 283 4.21 27.26 -22.32
C ALA A 283 3.39 26.58 -21.20
N PRO A 284 3.88 26.59 -19.94
CA PRO A 284 3.24 25.93 -18.82
C PRO A 284 1.96 26.66 -18.38
N ILE A 285 0.87 25.90 -18.27
CA ILE A 285 -0.43 26.38 -17.77
C ILE A 285 -0.43 26.35 -16.24
N ASP A 286 -0.62 27.52 -15.66
CA ASP A 286 -0.94 27.80 -14.27
C ASP A 286 -2.31 27.18 -13.91
N VAL A 287 -2.36 26.28 -12.92
CA VAL A 287 -3.59 25.62 -12.46
C VAL A 287 -4.03 26.26 -11.14
N THR A 288 -4.76 27.36 -11.24
CA THR A 288 -5.67 27.80 -10.19
C THR A 288 -7.00 27.04 -10.36
N PRO A 289 -7.60 26.45 -9.31
CA PRO A 289 -8.89 25.76 -9.45
C PRO A 289 -10.02 26.77 -9.70
N GLN A 290 -10.58 26.77 -10.92
CA GLN A 290 -11.83 27.48 -11.19
C GLN A 290 -13.03 26.66 -10.69
N PRO A 291 -14.04 27.29 -10.06
CA PRO A 291 -15.25 26.62 -9.63
C PRO A 291 -16.07 26.10 -10.82
N ALA A 292 -16.50 24.85 -10.73
CA ALA A 292 -17.30 24.18 -11.75
C ALA A 292 -18.60 24.96 -12.04
N LYS A 293 -18.78 25.36 -13.30
CA LYS A 293 -20.04 25.90 -13.82
C LYS A 293 -21.14 24.85 -13.66
N GLN A 294 -22.15 25.14 -12.86
CA GLN A 294 -23.36 24.33 -12.78
C GLN A 294 -24.18 24.55 -14.06
N GLU A 295 -24.29 23.50 -14.87
CA GLU A 295 -25.23 23.48 -16.00
C GLU A 295 -26.67 23.51 -15.49
N PRO A 296 -27.61 24.17 -16.20
CA PRO A 296 -29.01 24.24 -15.79
C PRO A 296 -29.63 22.84 -15.72
N VAL A 297 -30.27 22.53 -14.59
CA VAL A 297 -30.94 21.24 -14.35
C VAL A 297 -32.15 21.12 -15.29
N VAL A 298 -31.95 20.48 -16.43
CA VAL A 298 -33.04 20.16 -17.36
C VAL A 298 -33.83 18.97 -16.79
N PRO A 299 -35.17 19.03 -16.67
CA PRO A 299 -35.98 17.90 -16.20
C PRO A 299 -35.74 16.65 -17.04
N PHE A 300 -35.67 15.48 -16.38
CA PHE A 300 -35.32 14.19 -17.01
C PHE A 300 -36.17 13.86 -18.24
N GLU A 301 -37.45 14.21 -18.22
CA GLU A 301 -38.42 13.99 -19.30
C GLU A 301 -38.10 14.78 -20.59
N LYS A 302 -37.32 15.86 -20.47
CA LYS A 302 -36.95 16.73 -21.61
C LYS A 302 -35.57 16.39 -22.19
N LEU A 303 -34.88 15.40 -21.63
CA LEU A 303 -33.60 14.92 -22.15
C LEU A 303 -33.81 14.00 -23.36
N ASP A 304 -32.88 14.07 -24.30
CA ASP A 304 -32.77 13.12 -25.40
C ASP A 304 -32.39 11.72 -24.88
N ALA A 305 -32.47 10.71 -25.74
CA ALA A 305 -32.23 9.33 -25.29
C ALA A 305 -30.81 9.10 -24.74
N ALA A 306 -29.81 9.74 -25.34
CA ALA A 306 -28.43 9.67 -24.85
C ALA A 306 -28.26 10.43 -23.52
N GLY A 307 -28.91 11.59 -23.37
CA GLY A 307 -28.96 12.35 -22.12
C GLY A 307 -29.60 11.58 -20.98
N GLN A 308 -30.72 10.91 -21.21
CA GLN A 308 -31.39 10.08 -20.21
C GLN A 308 -30.52 8.91 -19.75
N ILE A 309 -29.82 8.24 -20.67
CA ILE A 309 -28.91 7.12 -20.33
C ILE A 309 -27.72 7.63 -19.49
N ARG A 310 -27.12 8.77 -19.86
CA ARG A 310 -26.03 9.38 -19.08
C ARG A 310 -26.49 9.76 -17.67
N PHE A 311 -27.68 10.33 -17.56
CA PHE A 311 -28.27 10.74 -16.29
C PHE A 311 -28.56 9.53 -15.37
N LEU A 312 -29.19 8.48 -15.91
CA LEU A 312 -29.45 7.23 -15.19
C LEU A 312 -28.15 6.54 -14.75
N THR A 313 -27.13 6.55 -15.59
CA THR A 313 -25.80 6.00 -15.24
C THR A 313 -25.18 6.73 -14.06
N GLY A 314 -25.34 8.06 -13.98
CA GLY A 314 -24.92 8.86 -12.83
C GLY A 314 -25.69 8.53 -11.55
N LEU A 315 -27.02 8.40 -11.66
CA LEU A 315 -27.87 8.02 -10.52
C LEU A 315 -27.57 6.62 -9.99
N ILE A 316 -27.36 5.63 -10.86
CA ILE A 316 -27.00 4.26 -10.47
C ILE A 316 -25.72 4.26 -9.63
N LYS A 317 -24.72 5.06 -10.03
CA LYS A 317 -23.47 5.21 -9.27
C LYS A 317 -23.70 5.89 -7.92
N ARG A 318 -24.44 7.00 -7.89
CA ARG A 318 -24.73 7.76 -6.66
C ARG A 318 -25.54 6.95 -5.64
N LYS A 319 -26.52 6.19 -6.13
CA LYS A 319 -27.40 5.34 -5.30
C LYS A 319 -26.81 3.94 -5.03
N ASN A 320 -25.61 3.65 -5.53
CA ASN A 320 -24.96 2.32 -5.48
C ASN A 320 -25.91 1.17 -5.88
N TYR A 321 -26.68 1.36 -6.97
CA TYR A 321 -27.66 0.39 -7.42
C TYR A 321 -27.00 -0.80 -8.13
N ASP A 322 -27.35 -2.03 -7.72
CA ASP A 322 -26.76 -3.24 -8.30
C ASP A 322 -27.18 -3.45 -9.77
N SER A 323 -26.24 -3.20 -10.67
CA SER A 323 -26.42 -3.38 -12.11
C SER A 323 -26.81 -4.80 -12.54
N LYS A 324 -26.58 -5.82 -11.72
CA LYS A 324 -27.00 -7.21 -12.01
C LYS A 324 -28.51 -7.42 -11.92
N LYS A 325 -29.26 -6.51 -11.29
CA LYS A 325 -30.73 -6.56 -11.23
C LYS A 325 -31.38 -6.13 -12.55
N MET A 326 -30.62 -5.51 -13.46
CA MET A 326 -31.11 -5.11 -14.76
C MET A 326 -31.10 -6.30 -15.73
N LYS A 327 -32.27 -6.67 -16.26
CA LYS A 327 -32.41 -7.80 -17.21
C LYS A 327 -31.75 -7.55 -18.58
N ARG A 328 -31.44 -6.29 -18.90
CA ARG A 328 -30.89 -5.83 -20.18
C ARG A 328 -30.04 -4.55 -19.97
N PRO A 329 -29.12 -4.21 -20.88
CA PRO A 329 -28.36 -2.96 -20.85
C PRO A 329 -29.25 -1.71 -20.99
N LEU A 330 -28.80 -0.56 -20.47
CA LEU A 330 -29.55 0.71 -20.49
C LEU A 330 -29.82 1.21 -21.91
N GLU A 331 -28.96 0.88 -22.86
CA GLU A 331 -29.07 1.24 -24.27
C GLU A 331 -30.25 0.56 -24.96
N GLN A 332 -30.78 -0.52 -24.38
CA GLN A 332 -31.92 -1.28 -24.93
C GLN A 332 -33.25 -0.93 -24.25
N PHE A 333 -33.27 0.08 -23.38
CA PHE A 333 -34.48 0.46 -22.66
C PHE A 333 -35.34 1.40 -23.50
N SER A 334 -36.62 1.06 -23.67
CA SER A 334 -37.60 2.02 -24.18
C SER A 334 -37.79 3.18 -23.20
N ASP A 335 -38.34 4.29 -23.69
CA ASP A 335 -38.54 5.53 -22.91
C ASP A 335 -39.33 5.27 -21.62
N GLN A 336 -40.36 4.43 -21.70
CA GLN A 336 -41.15 4.01 -20.53
C GLN A 336 -40.30 3.27 -19.49
N HIS A 337 -39.41 2.36 -19.92
CA HIS A 337 -38.52 1.64 -18.99
C HIS A 337 -37.47 2.57 -18.36
N ARG A 338 -37.01 3.59 -19.08
CA ARG A 338 -36.10 4.61 -18.56
C ARG A 338 -36.78 5.48 -17.50
N GLN A 339 -38.03 5.87 -17.73
CA GLN A 339 -38.82 6.61 -16.76
C GLN A 339 -39.10 5.78 -15.50
N MET A 340 -39.51 4.51 -15.64
CA MET A 340 -39.73 3.63 -14.49
C MET A 340 -38.46 3.42 -13.66
N LEU A 341 -37.30 3.30 -14.31
CA LEU A 341 -36.03 3.18 -13.61
C LEU A 341 -35.66 4.49 -12.89
N TYR A 342 -35.90 5.65 -13.51
CA TYR A 342 -35.70 6.95 -12.89
C TYR A 342 -36.56 7.12 -11.63
N ASP A 343 -37.86 6.83 -11.72
CA ASP A 343 -38.79 6.93 -10.58
C ASP A 343 -38.38 5.99 -9.44
N HIS A 344 -37.93 4.78 -9.78
CA HIS A 344 -37.43 3.80 -8.81
C HIS A 344 -36.14 4.27 -8.12
N LEU A 345 -35.18 4.81 -8.86
CA LEU A 345 -33.91 5.29 -8.31
C LEU A 345 -34.09 6.57 -7.47
N ASN A 346 -35.04 7.44 -7.83
CA ASN A 346 -35.37 8.63 -7.04
C ASN A 346 -36.05 8.29 -5.71
N ALA A 347 -36.82 7.20 -5.66
CA ALA A 347 -37.44 6.73 -4.41
C ALA A 347 -36.44 6.06 -3.45
N MET A 348 -35.22 5.75 -3.89
CA MET A 348 -34.18 5.18 -3.05
C MET A 348 -33.38 6.27 -2.29
N PRO A 349 -33.04 6.04 -1.00
CA PRO A 349 -32.13 6.93 -0.28
C PRO A 349 -30.77 6.96 -1.00
N ASP A 350 -30.08 8.10 -0.95
CA ASP A 350 -28.69 8.15 -1.40
C ASP A 350 -27.84 7.20 -0.56
N ALA A 351 -26.87 6.53 -1.19
CA ALA A 351 -25.87 5.81 -0.43
C ALA A 351 -25.12 6.86 0.39
N THR A 352 -25.32 6.86 1.70
CA THR A 352 -24.60 7.75 2.61
C THR A 352 -23.12 7.53 2.42
N GLU A 353 -22.44 8.49 1.78
CA GLU A 353 -21.03 8.73 2.04
C GLU A 353 -20.98 9.28 3.47
N GLU A 354 -20.99 8.39 4.46
CA GLU A 354 -20.40 8.74 5.76
C GLU A 354 -18.93 9.03 5.47
N LEU A 355 -18.63 10.33 5.34
CA LEU A 355 -17.29 10.84 5.40
C LEU A 355 -16.68 10.36 6.73
N PRO A 356 -15.44 9.84 6.73
CA PRO A 356 -14.87 9.15 7.88
C PRO A 356 -14.35 10.14 8.94
N PHE A 357 -15.12 11.16 9.31
CA PHE A 357 -14.77 12.11 10.37
C PHE A 357 -16.03 12.70 11.03
N GLU A 358 -16.40 12.17 12.20
CA GLU A 358 -16.71 12.95 13.40
C GLU A 358 -15.95 12.36 14.59
#